data_AF-A0A9E0TZS5-F1
#
_entry.id   AF-A0A9E0TZS5-F1
#
_cell.length_a   1.000
_cell.length_b   1.000
_cell.length_c   1.000
_cell.angle_alpha   90.00
_cell.angle_beta   90.00
_cell.angle_gamma   90.00
#
_symmetry.space_group_name_H-M   'P 1'
#
loop_
_entity.id
_entity.type
_entity.pdbx_description
1 polymer ?
#
loop_
_entity_poly.entity_id
_entity_poly.type
_entity_poly.pdbx_seq_one_letter_code
_entity_poly.pdbx_strand_id
1 'polypeptide(L)'
;MILAAAATAWQIPPGAGFAYKRASPNQALLTKRLASGKYRLDEDGELEKLCTKCKEYWPADTEFFYPNSGDLDGIWKMCKACYQEWRKSHRHNAAKQQHGND
;
A
#
# COMPACT_ATOMS: atom_id res chain seq x y z
N MET A 1 41.98 26.04 -22.03
CA MET A 1 41.60 24.62 -21.94
C MET A 1 40.21 24.55 -21.37
N ILE A 2 39.20 24.33 -22.21
CA ILE A 2 37.79 24.31 -21.81
C ILE A 2 37.47 22.87 -21.43
N LEU A 3 37.19 22.60 -20.16
CA LEU A 3 36.61 21.33 -19.74
C LEU A 3 35.15 21.58 -19.40
N ALA A 4 34.29 21.21 -20.34
CA ALA A 4 32.85 21.16 -20.15
C ALA A 4 32.51 20.02 -19.18
N ALA A 5 31.86 20.34 -18.06
CA ALA A 5 31.27 19.35 -17.18
C ALA A 5 30.04 18.74 -17.88
N ALA A 6 30.13 17.46 -18.23
CA ALA A 6 29.02 16.72 -18.81
C ALA A 6 27.91 16.58 -17.75
N ALA A 7 26.75 17.17 -18.05
CA ALA A 7 25.51 16.85 -17.35
C ALA A 7 25.18 15.38 -17.63
N THR A 8 25.41 14.50 -16.65
CA THR A 8 24.81 13.16 -16.69
C THR A 8 23.32 13.32 -16.42
N ALA A 9 22.56 13.60 -17.49
CA ALA A 9 21.13 13.46 -17.49
C ALA A 9 20.80 12.00 -17.15
N TRP A 10 20.17 11.78 -15.99
CA TRP A 10 19.58 10.49 -15.64
C TRP A 10 18.34 10.33 -16.53
N GLN A 11 18.58 9.89 -17.77
CA GLN A 11 17.53 9.69 -18.75
C GLN A 11 16.72 8.45 -18.33
N ILE A 12 15.55 8.66 -17.75
CA ILE A 12 14.55 7.61 -17.53
C ILE A 12 14.06 7.18 -18.93
N PRO A 13 14.18 5.90 -19.32
CA PRO A 13 13.70 5.46 -20.62
C PRO A 13 12.18 5.64 -20.73
N PRO A 14 11.65 6.31 -21.78
CA PRO A 14 10.22 6.39 -22.02
C PRO A 14 9.71 4.99 -22.35
N GLY A 15 9.03 4.35 -21.40
CA GLY A 15 8.55 2.97 -21.51
C GLY A 15 8.66 2.16 -20.22
N ALA A 16 9.45 2.60 -19.24
CA ALA A 16 9.39 2.08 -17.88
C ALA A 16 8.19 2.68 -17.13
N GLY A 17 6.99 2.46 -17.67
CA GLY A 17 5.78 2.61 -16.87
C GLY A 17 5.83 1.52 -15.83
N PHE A 18 6.25 1.85 -14.61
CA PHE A 18 5.99 0.98 -13.46
C PHE A 18 4.47 0.84 -13.41
N ALA A 19 3.95 -0.25 -13.98
CA ALA A 19 2.53 -0.56 -13.96
C ALA A 19 2.20 -1.12 -12.58
N TYR A 20 2.35 -0.31 -11.54
CA TYR A 20 1.82 -0.64 -10.22
C TYR A 20 0.30 -0.66 -10.37
N LYS A 21 -0.32 -1.81 -10.13
CA LYS A 21 -1.78 -1.93 -10.13
C LYS A 21 -2.29 -1.07 -8.99
N ARG A 22 -2.84 0.09 -9.31
CA ARG A 22 -3.55 0.99 -8.39
C ARG A 22 -4.85 0.31 -7.96
N ALA A 23 -5.31 0.60 -6.75
CA ALA A 23 -6.65 0.23 -6.34
C ALA A 23 -7.67 0.87 -7.29
N SER A 24 -8.65 0.08 -7.72
CA SER A 24 -9.74 0.55 -8.60
C SER A 24 -11.07 0.52 -7.86
N PRO A 25 -11.27 1.31 -6.77
CA PRO A 25 -12.57 1.41 -6.12
C PRO A 25 -13.57 2.05 -7.08
N ASN A 26 -14.83 1.62 -7.01
CA ASN A 26 -15.91 2.30 -7.73
C ASN A 26 -16.02 3.77 -7.28
N GLN A 27 -16.32 4.70 -8.19
CA GLN A 27 -16.42 6.13 -7.90
C GLN A 27 -17.36 6.46 -6.72
N ALA A 28 -18.53 5.81 -6.65
CA ALA A 28 -19.47 6.03 -5.55
C ALA A 28 -18.91 5.59 -4.18
N LEU A 29 -18.07 4.55 -4.18
CA LEU A 29 -17.38 4.09 -2.99
C LEU A 29 -16.26 5.06 -2.62
N LEU A 30 -15.46 5.50 -3.59
CA LEU A 30 -14.37 6.45 -3.39
C LEU A 30 -14.86 7.72 -2.69
N THR A 31 -15.96 8.33 -3.15
CA THR A 31 -16.54 9.53 -2.51
C THR A 31 -16.89 9.28 -1.04
N LYS A 32 -17.49 8.12 -0.71
CA LYS A 32 -17.80 7.75 0.68
C LYS A 32 -16.54 7.53 1.52
N ARG A 33 -15.49 6.99 0.91
CA ARG A 33 -14.22 6.69 1.60
C ARG A 33 -13.37 7.93 1.84
N LEU A 34 -13.40 8.90 0.93
CA LEU A 34 -12.83 10.23 1.13
C LEU A 34 -13.59 10.97 2.25
N ALA A 35 -14.93 10.95 2.24
CA ALA A 35 -15.74 11.58 3.29
C ALA A 35 -15.53 10.96 4.70
N SER A 36 -15.22 9.67 4.77
CA SER A 36 -14.92 8.98 6.04
C SER A 36 -13.44 9.05 6.46
N GLY A 37 -12.58 9.69 5.66
CA GLY A 37 -11.14 9.78 5.94
C GLY A 37 -10.37 8.46 5.79
N LYS A 38 -11.01 7.41 5.25
CA LYS A 38 -10.36 6.12 4.98
C LYS A 38 -9.38 6.21 3.81
N TYR A 39 -9.61 7.19 2.93
CA TYR A 39 -8.73 7.55 1.83
C TYR A 39 -8.44 9.04 1.89
N ARG A 40 -7.29 9.46 1.36
CA ARG A 40 -6.93 10.86 1.14
C ARG A 40 -6.28 11.00 -0.24
N LEU A 41 -6.23 12.24 -0.73
CA LEU A 41 -5.44 12.61 -1.90
C LEU A 41 -4.22 13.38 -1.41
N ASP A 42 -3.05 13.10 -1.98
CA ASP A 42 -1.84 13.86 -1.70
C ASP A 42 -1.78 15.15 -2.56
N GLU A 43 -0.62 15.82 -2.51
CA GLU A 43 -0.34 17.05 -3.25
C GLU A 43 -0.31 16.83 -4.78
N ASP A 44 0.11 15.64 -5.22
CA ASP A 44 0.16 15.20 -6.61
C ASP A 44 -1.18 14.62 -7.11
N GLY A 45 -2.19 14.56 -6.23
CA GLY A 45 -3.50 13.98 -6.52
C GLY A 45 -3.50 12.46 -6.55
N GLU A 46 -2.48 11.80 -5.99
CA GLU A 46 -2.42 10.36 -5.86
C GLU A 46 -3.28 9.88 -4.68
N LEU A 47 -3.93 8.74 -4.89
CA LEU A 47 -4.86 8.19 -3.92
C LEU A 47 -4.10 7.42 -2.86
N GLU A 48 -4.25 7.81 -1.60
CA GLU A 48 -3.69 7.13 -0.45
C GLU A 48 -4.78 6.53 0.42
N LYS A 49 -4.47 5.41 1.08
CA LYS A 49 -5.37 4.64 1.89
C LYS A 49 -4.83 4.49 3.31
N LEU A 50 -5.72 4.63 4.28
CA LEU A 50 -5.39 4.46 5.68
C LEU A 50 -5.21 2.96 6.03
N CYS A 51 -4.06 2.61 6.59
CA CYS A 51 -3.83 1.30 7.19
C CYS A 51 -4.52 1.20 8.55
N THR A 52 -5.35 0.17 8.76
CA THR A 52 -6.09 0.02 10.03
C THR A 52 -5.23 -0.37 11.24
N LYS A 53 -3.95 -0.74 11.04
CA LYS A 53 -3.03 -1.12 12.12
C LYS A 53 -2.13 0.03 12.55
N CYS A 54 -1.29 0.52 11.64
CA CYS A 54 -0.38 1.63 11.93
C CYS A 54 -1.06 3.00 11.88
N LYS A 55 -2.30 3.10 11.36
CA LYS A 55 -3.05 4.36 11.20
C LYS A 55 -2.33 5.40 10.35
N GLU A 56 -1.47 4.93 9.45
CA GLU A 56 -0.76 5.76 8.49
C GLU A 56 -1.37 5.60 7.11
N TYR A 57 -1.30 6.67 6.32
CA TYR A 57 -1.73 6.69 4.94
C TYR A 57 -0.58 6.23 4.04
N TRP A 58 -0.89 5.29 3.16
CA TRP A 58 0.04 4.76 2.18
C TRP A 58 -0.61 4.82 0.81
N PRO A 59 0.16 4.94 -0.28
CA PRO A 59 -0.37 4.87 -1.63
C PRO A 59 -1.33 3.69 -1.79
N ALA A 60 -2.53 3.95 -2.31
CA ALA A 60 -3.59 2.97 -2.49
C ALA A 60 -3.29 2.07 -3.69
N ASP A 61 -2.13 1.43 -3.68
CA ASP A 61 -1.64 0.54 -4.71
C ASP A 61 -1.37 -0.87 -4.15
N THR A 62 -0.97 -1.75 -5.06
CA THR A 62 -0.60 -3.13 -4.73
C THR A 62 0.87 -3.29 -4.33
N GLU A 63 1.63 -2.21 -4.26
CA GLU A 63 2.99 -2.18 -3.73
C GLU A 63 2.95 -2.17 -2.19
N PHE A 64 2.12 -1.31 -1.60
CA PHE A 64 1.96 -1.18 -0.15
C PHE A 64 0.84 -2.06 0.44
N PHE A 65 -0.16 -2.44 -0.36
CA PHE A 65 -1.26 -3.30 0.06
C PHE A 65 -1.31 -4.62 -0.73
N TYR A 66 -1.87 -5.68 -0.13
CA TYR A 66 -2.16 -6.90 -0.88
C TYR A 66 -3.42 -6.71 -1.72
N PRO A 67 -3.45 -7.18 -2.98
CA PRO A 67 -4.67 -7.20 -3.77
C PRO A 67 -5.70 -8.12 -3.10
N ASN A 68 -6.94 -7.68 -3.06
CA ASN A 68 -8.06 -8.46 -2.57
C ASN A 68 -9.26 -8.30 -3.50
N SER A 69 -9.49 -9.29 -4.35
CA SER A 69 -10.64 -9.31 -5.26
C SER A 69 -11.99 -9.46 -4.55
N GLY A 70 -12.00 -9.90 -3.29
CA GLY A 70 -13.22 -9.99 -2.48
C GLY A 70 -13.64 -8.67 -1.83
N ASP A 71 -12.73 -7.71 -1.71
CA ASP A 71 -13.04 -6.39 -1.15
C ASP A 71 -13.52 -5.44 -2.23
N LEU A 72 -14.49 -4.58 -1.89
CA LEU A 72 -15.00 -3.52 -2.77
C LEU A 72 -13.92 -2.51 -3.20
N ASP A 73 -12.87 -2.39 -2.39
CA ASP A 73 -11.72 -1.51 -2.63
C ASP A 73 -10.67 -2.16 -3.55
N GLY A 74 -10.74 -3.48 -3.79
CA GLY A 74 -9.75 -4.25 -4.57
C GLY A 74 -8.42 -4.50 -3.86
N ILE A 75 -8.21 -3.92 -2.68
CA ILE A 75 -6.98 -4.04 -1.87
C ILE A 75 -7.28 -4.18 -0.38
N TRP A 76 -6.37 -4.83 0.35
CA TRP A 76 -6.55 -5.18 1.76
C TRP A 76 -6.58 -3.95 2.69
N LYS A 77 -7.21 -4.09 3.87
CA LYS A 77 -7.33 -3.02 4.90
C LYS A 77 -6.03 -2.59 5.58
N MET A 78 -4.97 -3.37 5.44
CA MET A 78 -3.72 -3.24 6.20
C MET A 78 -2.53 -3.32 5.24
N CYS A 79 -1.50 -2.51 5.50
CA CYS A 79 -0.27 -2.52 4.70
C CYS A 79 0.48 -3.86 4.83
N LYS A 80 1.33 -4.17 3.86
CA LYS A 80 2.11 -5.41 3.84
C LYS A 80 3.00 -5.59 5.06
N ALA A 81 3.59 -4.51 5.57
CA ALA A 81 4.42 -4.56 6.78
C ALA A 81 3.62 -5.09 7.98
N CYS A 82 2.51 -4.43 8.31
CA CYS A 82 1.63 -4.86 9.39
C CYS A 82 1.03 -6.25 9.13
N TYR A 83 0.79 -6.62 7.88
CA TYR A 83 0.36 -7.98 7.53
C TYR A 83 1.39 -9.03 7.87
N GLN A 84 2.67 -8.79 7.59
CA GLN A 84 3.72 -9.73 7.94
C GLN A 84 3.88 -9.88 9.46
N GLU A 85 3.80 -8.78 10.21
CA GLU A 85 3.83 -8.81 11.66
C GLU A 85 2.66 -9.60 12.23
N TRP A 86 1.44 -9.32 11.77
CA TRP A 86 0.24 -10.04 12.14
C TRP A 86 0.35 -11.54 11.81
N ARG A 87 0.86 -11.89 10.62
CA ARG A 87 1.06 -13.29 10.21
C ARG A 87 2.06 -14.01 11.10
N LYS A 88 3.13 -13.35 11.55
CA LYS A 88 4.12 -13.93 12.49
C LYS A 88 3.51 -14.14 13.88
N SER A 89 2.81 -13.14 14.42
CA SER A 89 2.20 -13.25 15.76
C SER A 89 1.15 -14.36 15.84
N HIS A 90 0.33 -14.52 14.81
CA HIS A 90 -0.66 -15.59 14.77
C HIS A 90 -0.06 -16.99 14.67
N ARG A 91 1.10 -17.14 14.00
CA ARG A 91 1.83 -18.42 13.97
C ARG A 91 2.41 -18.80 15.34
N HIS A 92 2.97 -17.83 16.07
CA HIS A 92 3.49 -18.09 17.43
C HIS A 92 2.37 -18.44 18.43
N ASN A 93 1.20 -17.79 18.32
CA ASN A 93 0.06 -18.11 19.18
C ASN A 93 -0.53 -19.50 18.88
N ALA A 94 -0.50 -19.99 17.64
CA ALA A 94 -0.91 -21.35 17.32
C ALA A 94 0.02 -22.41 17.94
N ALA A 95 1.34 -22.12 18.01
CA ALA A 95 2.32 -23.01 18.63
C ALA A 95 2.27 -23.00 20.17
N LYS A 96 1.88 -21.88 20.81
CA LYS A 96 1.83 -21.76 22.28
C LYS A 96 0.57 -22.35 22.93
N GLN A 97 -0.53 -22.55 22.20
CA GLN A 97 -1.79 -23.08 22.76
C GLN A 97 -1.73 -24.58 23.13
N GLN A 98 -0.60 -25.27 22.90
CA GLN A 98 -0.44 -26.71 23.19
C GLN A 98 0.29 -27.03 24.51
N HIS A 99 0.66 -26.03 25.32
CA HIS A 99 1.40 -26.24 26.59
C HIS A 99 0.69 -25.65 27.82
N GLY A 100 -0.64 -25.64 27.82
CA GLY A 100 -1.45 -25.04 28.90
C GLY A 100 -2.68 -25.84 29.28
N ASN A 101 -2.61 -27.17 29.17
CA ASN A 101 -3.61 -28.08 29.71
C ASN A 101 -2.90 -29.26 30.39
N ASP A 102 -2.25 -28.97 31.52
CA ASP A 102 -1.78 -29.91 32.55
C ASP A 102 -2.30 -29.41 33.90
#